data_AF-A0A1H4KSF7-F1
#
_entry.id   AF-A0A1H4KSF7-F1
#
_cell.length_a   1.000
_cell.length_b   1.000
_cell.length_c   1.000
_cell.angle_alpha   90.00
_cell.angle_beta   90.00
_cell.angle_gamma   90.00
#
_symmetry.space_group_name_H-M   'P 1'
#
loop_
_entity.id
_entity.type
_entity.pdbx_description
1 polymer ?
#
loop_
_entity_poly.entity_id
_entity_poly.type
_entity_poly.pdbx_seq_one_letter_code
_entity_poly.pdbx_strand_id
1 'polypeptide(L)'
;MQATVPGTNGPTLVLGVVNQGLDCSRSPAGVMIRMVIEYVSGNLATSGADIRAAWFDGQTRLVDRLLKDLITATTGVVQTIEIYIPRPAAANPVTATDFQLIFLASSTVAGSAASNVRFRVHRFDFEEVLTSSETSIYQRAVADLAGIQSAVIGFRAVAGSAGALLELVATSGPTGSTSLARISADNILLQGTVTADYLNVNWLVGGRISASYLDVDSLLTILPGAGLSYGKSSVASDETDGIYFGHDGGRFGLAASRTNAGKRQSLKLASSTGLQILNARHFVSGDAVPTQTIYTASTAGIINVPAGTSRMSFDLIGGGGGGGTRQISGGQSTWGYPGAATTVYVYDGATLKHTFVSAGGQEGRGLNSNGGTVSTHGAAWGSGGKGGLSGIGGVPSQGGWAAAAVVTDWIDVSGYASPRIRVVVGAGGLPGAGGAGWNSGDPGTPGRVVMSYSAARDVKADVLPLEPTAVGSFVTTATGAGSFPNLGAGLWILHRNTATNGVGLGYVTLSPGNVVRAYQDGSATLISSQTPTYTSGEANWTVFYSFYAMGSWG
;
A
#
# COMPACT_ATOMS: atom_id res chain seq x y z
N MET A 1 -5.83 -16.73 -85.46
CA MET A 1 -5.43 -15.54 -86.26
C MET A 1 -5.79 -15.85 -87.70
N GLN A 2 -6.86 -15.26 -88.21
CA GLN A 2 -7.35 -15.52 -89.57
C GLN A 2 -6.95 -14.32 -90.43
N ALA A 3 -6.01 -14.51 -91.35
CA ALA A 3 -5.62 -13.48 -92.31
C ALA A 3 -6.57 -13.58 -93.51
N THR A 4 -7.43 -12.59 -93.69
CA THR A 4 -8.38 -12.54 -94.80
C THR A 4 -8.05 -11.34 -95.69
N VAL A 5 -7.94 -11.55 -97.00
CA VAL A 5 -7.91 -10.51 -98.05
C VAL A 5 -8.91 -10.99 -99.11
N PRO A 6 -9.94 -10.21 -99.52
CA PRO A 6 -9.76 -8.90 -100.17
C PRO A 6 -10.82 -7.81 -99.88
N GLY A 7 -10.36 -6.56 -99.87
CA GLY A 7 -11.14 -5.31 -99.90
C GLY A 7 -10.17 -4.13 -100.02
N THR A 8 -10.63 -2.89 -100.24
CA THR A 8 -9.83 -1.66 -100.43
C THR A 8 -8.83 -1.31 -99.31
N ASN A 9 -8.80 -2.11 -98.24
CA ASN A 9 -7.88 -1.97 -97.11
C ASN A 9 -6.82 -3.09 -97.18
N GLY A 10 -5.57 -2.77 -96.82
CA GLY A 10 -4.41 -3.66 -96.94
C GLY A 10 -4.46 -4.89 -96.01
N PRO A 11 -3.33 -5.60 -95.80
CA PRO A 11 -3.32 -6.78 -94.95
C PRO A 11 -3.87 -6.45 -93.55
N THR A 12 -4.86 -7.22 -93.13
CA THR A 12 -5.55 -7.06 -91.85
C THR A 12 -5.09 -8.14 -90.88
N LEU A 13 -4.86 -7.73 -89.64
CA LEU A 13 -4.68 -8.62 -88.51
C LEU A 13 -5.85 -8.41 -87.56
N VAL A 14 -6.74 -9.38 -87.48
CA VAL A 14 -7.91 -9.33 -86.59
C VAL A 14 -7.64 -10.18 -85.35
N LEU A 15 -7.71 -9.54 -84.19
CA LEU A 15 -7.93 -10.18 -82.91
C LEU A 15 -9.41 -10.09 -82.59
N GLY A 16 -10.13 -11.16 -82.93
CA GLY A 16 -11.53 -11.38 -82.56
C GLY A 16 -11.64 -12.69 -81.80
N VAL A 17 -12.48 -12.73 -80.77
CA VAL A 17 -12.72 -13.97 -80.02
C VAL A 17 -13.73 -14.80 -80.79
N VAL A 18 -13.24 -15.79 -81.54
CA VAL A 18 -14.09 -16.76 -82.22
C VAL A 18 -14.62 -17.73 -81.15
N ASN A 19 -15.88 -17.53 -80.74
CA ASN A 19 -16.76 -18.45 -79.97
C ASN A 19 -16.82 -18.43 -78.43
N GLN A 20 -16.20 -17.51 -77.70
CA GLN A 20 -16.56 -17.23 -76.29
C GLN A 20 -16.42 -15.75 -76.01
N GLY A 21 -17.49 -15.00 -76.24
CA GLY A 21 -17.47 -13.54 -76.26
C GLY A 21 -16.82 -12.92 -75.02
N LEU A 22 -16.16 -11.78 -75.23
CA LEU A 22 -16.21 -10.71 -74.24
C LEU A 22 -17.66 -10.64 -73.75
N ASP A 23 -17.86 -10.73 -72.44
CA ASP A 23 -19.19 -10.55 -71.87
C ASP A 23 -19.51 -9.05 -71.94
N CYS A 24 -19.82 -8.58 -73.15
CA CYS A 24 -20.17 -7.18 -73.39
C CYS A 24 -21.40 -6.77 -72.58
N SER A 25 -22.18 -7.75 -72.09
CA SER A 25 -23.29 -7.53 -71.15
C SER A 25 -22.83 -7.10 -69.74
N ARG A 26 -21.57 -7.39 -69.33
CA ARG A 26 -20.93 -6.84 -68.12
C ARG A 26 -20.43 -5.40 -68.27
N SER A 27 -20.64 -4.80 -69.45
CA SER A 27 -20.46 -3.38 -69.73
C SER A 27 -19.05 -2.84 -69.37
N PRO A 28 -17.98 -3.26 -70.08
CA PRO A 28 -16.70 -2.58 -69.97
C PRO A 28 -16.83 -1.12 -70.40
N ALA A 29 -16.21 -0.21 -69.64
CA ALA A 29 -16.07 1.21 -69.95
C ALA A 29 -15.24 1.43 -71.24
N GLY A 30 -14.35 0.49 -71.56
CA GLY A 30 -13.51 0.49 -72.76
C GLY A 30 -12.53 -0.68 -72.76
N VAL A 31 -11.55 -0.63 -73.65
CA VAL A 31 -10.44 -1.58 -73.70
C VAL A 31 -9.11 -0.86 -73.58
N MET A 32 -8.18 -1.46 -72.84
CA MET A 32 -6.77 -1.07 -72.85
C MET A 32 -6.03 -1.98 -73.82
N ILE A 33 -5.42 -1.41 -74.84
CA ILE A 33 -4.71 -2.14 -75.89
C ILE A 33 -3.22 -2.00 -75.66
N ARG A 34 -2.48 -3.12 -75.73
CA ARG A 34 -1.02 -3.15 -75.69
C ARG A 34 -0.51 -3.77 -76.98
N MET A 35 0.35 -3.05 -77.70
CA MET A 35 0.96 -3.56 -78.92
C MET A 35 2.46 -3.28 -78.93
N VAL A 36 3.23 -4.30 -79.29
CA VAL A 36 4.66 -4.19 -79.57
C VAL A 36 4.83 -4.28 -81.08
N ILE A 37 5.28 -3.20 -81.70
CA ILE A 37 5.28 -3.04 -83.17
C ILE A 37 6.58 -2.39 -83.64
N GLU A 38 7.03 -2.80 -84.82
CA GLU A 38 8.18 -2.24 -85.52
C GLU A 38 7.74 -1.69 -86.87
N TYR A 39 8.05 -0.43 -87.12
CA TYR A 39 7.89 0.18 -88.44
C TYR A 39 9.04 -0.26 -89.35
N VAL A 40 8.74 -0.87 -90.50
CA VAL A 40 9.75 -1.45 -91.41
C VAL A 40 10.00 -0.53 -92.60
N SER A 41 8.96 -0.08 -93.31
CA SER A 41 9.11 0.76 -94.50
C SER A 41 7.78 1.40 -94.94
N GLY A 42 7.82 2.51 -95.67
CA GLY A 42 6.64 3.17 -96.25
C GLY A 42 6.63 4.69 -96.04
N ASN A 43 5.45 5.31 -96.15
CA ASN A 43 5.23 6.69 -95.72
C ASN A 43 4.18 6.70 -94.59
N LEU A 44 4.63 6.58 -93.34
CA LEU A 44 3.75 6.58 -92.17
C LEU A 44 2.90 7.86 -92.07
N ALA A 45 3.46 9.03 -92.41
CA ALA A 45 2.83 10.33 -92.22
C ALA A 45 1.52 10.50 -93.00
N THR A 46 1.45 9.92 -94.21
CA THR A 46 0.24 9.92 -95.05
C THR A 46 -0.57 8.64 -94.97
N SER A 47 -0.09 7.63 -94.23
CA SER A 47 -0.75 6.34 -94.16
C SER A 47 -2.02 6.36 -93.32
N GLY A 48 -3.03 5.61 -93.75
CA GLY A 48 -4.14 5.23 -92.89
C GLY A 48 -3.91 3.92 -92.15
N ALA A 49 -2.68 3.62 -91.73
CA ALA A 49 -2.46 2.45 -90.89
C ALA A 49 -3.04 2.73 -89.50
N ASP A 50 -3.90 1.84 -88.99
CA ASP A 50 -4.69 2.09 -87.78
C ASP A 50 -4.96 0.83 -86.94
N ILE A 51 -5.23 1.09 -85.65
CA ILE A 51 -5.86 0.14 -84.75
C ILE A 51 -7.32 0.53 -84.62
N ARG A 52 -8.21 -0.39 -84.99
CA ARG A 52 -9.65 -0.23 -84.98
C ARG A 52 -10.26 -1.14 -83.94
N ALA A 53 -10.97 -0.55 -83.00
CA ALA A 53 -11.84 -1.28 -82.11
C ALA A 53 -13.28 -1.21 -82.66
N ALA A 54 -13.92 -2.37 -82.81
CA ALA A 54 -15.24 -2.53 -83.38
C ALA A 54 -16.18 -3.16 -82.36
N TRP A 55 -17.23 -2.43 -81.97
CA TRP A 55 -18.30 -2.91 -81.10
C TRP A 55 -19.51 -3.27 -81.96
N PHE A 56 -20.07 -4.45 -81.74
CA PHE A 56 -21.25 -4.94 -82.46
C PHE A 56 -22.41 -5.04 -81.48
N ASP A 57 -23.41 -4.17 -81.62
CA ASP A 57 -24.55 -4.09 -80.69
C ASP A 57 -25.91 -3.91 -81.37
N GLY A 58 -26.04 -4.49 -82.56
CA GLY A 58 -27.11 -4.24 -83.53
C GLY A 58 -26.69 -3.23 -84.60
N GLN A 59 -25.66 -2.42 -84.32
CA GLN A 59 -24.92 -1.64 -85.31
C GLN A 59 -23.42 -1.89 -85.14
N THR A 60 -22.63 -1.70 -86.20
CA THR A 60 -21.16 -1.72 -86.11
C THR A 60 -20.67 -0.34 -85.73
N ARG A 61 -20.09 -0.19 -84.54
CA ARG A 61 -19.54 1.06 -84.02
C ARG A 61 -18.03 0.96 -83.98
N LEU A 62 -17.35 1.81 -84.76
CA LEU A 62 -15.91 1.76 -84.95
C LEU A 62 -15.24 2.93 -84.24
N VAL A 63 -14.10 2.66 -83.59
CA VAL A 63 -13.21 3.69 -83.07
C VAL A 63 -11.80 3.40 -83.56
N ASP A 64 -11.27 4.33 -84.35
CA ASP A 64 -9.97 4.21 -84.99
C ASP A 64 -8.89 5.01 -84.25
N ARG A 65 -7.68 4.47 -84.24
CA ARG A 65 -6.47 5.12 -83.74
C ARG A 65 -5.35 4.94 -84.77
N LEU A 66 -4.97 6.03 -85.42
CA LEU A 66 -3.96 6.00 -86.48
C LEU A 66 -2.57 5.76 -85.88
N LEU A 67 -1.81 4.82 -86.44
CA LEU A 67 -0.47 4.48 -85.95
C LEU A 67 0.51 5.64 -86.05
N LYS A 68 0.33 6.53 -87.03
CA LYS A 68 1.17 7.72 -87.18
C LYS A 68 1.15 8.66 -85.96
N ASP A 69 0.09 8.56 -85.15
CA ASP A 69 -0.08 9.35 -83.93
C ASP A 69 0.43 8.60 -82.67
N LEU A 70 0.80 7.32 -82.82
CA LEU A 70 1.08 6.40 -81.72
C LEU A 70 2.53 5.91 -81.72
N ILE A 71 3.19 5.90 -82.87
CA ILE A 71 4.58 5.46 -83.02
C ILE A 71 5.40 6.48 -83.81
N THR A 72 6.71 6.41 -83.64
CA THR A 72 7.66 7.17 -84.46
C THR A 72 7.94 6.46 -85.78
N ALA A 73 8.19 7.22 -86.86
CA ALA A 73 8.51 6.71 -88.20
C ALA A 73 9.97 6.20 -88.35
N THR A 74 10.58 5.72 -87.26
CA THR A 74 11.97 5.25 -87.25
C THR A 74 12.02 3.79 -87.68
N THR A 75 12.58 3.52 -88.86
CA THR A 75 12.68 2.15 -89.40
C THR A 75 13.52 1.24 -88.51
N GLY A 76 13.02 0.04 -88.24
CA GLY A 76 13.73 -1.03 -87.51
C GLY A 76 13.69 -0.91 -85.98
N VAL A 77 13.01 0.11 -85.44
CA VAL A 77 12.85 0.28 -83.98
C VAL A 77 11.56 -0.39 -83.50
N VAL A 78 11.69 -1.32 -82.55
CA VAL A 78 10.57 -1.94 -81.84
C VAL A 78 10.04 -0.97 -80.79
N GLN A 79 8.76 -0.66 -80.86
CA GLN A 79 8.07 0.32 -80.01
C GLN A 79 6.89 -0.37 -79.32
N THR A 80 6.63 0.01 -78.06
CA THR A 80 5.45 -0.43 -77.31
C THR A 80 4.46 0.73 -77.26
N ILE A 81 3.21 0.45 -77.61
CA ILE A 81 2.09 1.40 -77.48
C ILE A 81 1.06 0.85 -76.51
N GLU A 82 0.57 1.71 -75.62
CA GLU A 82 -0.55 1.44 -74.73
C GLU A 82 -1.63 2.49 -74.97
N ILE A 83 -2.84 2.03 -75.31
CA ILE A 83 -3.91 2.92 -75.75
C ILE A 83 -5.21 2.49 -75.11
N TYR A 84 -5.84 3.42 -74.41
CA TYR A 84 -7.22 3.28 -73.99
C TYR A 84 -8.17 3.68 -75.10
N ILE A 85 -9.04 2.77 -75.51
CA ILE A 85 -10.14 3.08 -76.42
C ILE A 85 -11.45 2.96 -75.64
N PRO A 86 -12.11 4.09 -75.32
CA PRO A 86 -13.38 4.06 -74.64
C PRO A 86 -14.43 3.43 -75.55
N ARG A 87 -15.37 2.70 -74.96
CA ARG A 87 -16.56 2.25 -75.67
C ARG A 87 -17.32 3.49 -76.17
N PRO A 88 -17.80 3.52 -77.43
CA PRO A 88 -18.61 4.63 -77.93
C PRO A 88 -19.81 4.88 -77.01
N ALA A 89 -20.11 6.15 -76.69
CA ALA A 89 -21.23 6.49 -75.80
C ALA A 89 -22.59 5.99 -76.34
N ALA A 90 -22.74 5.89 -77.66
CA ALA A 90 -23.92 5.35 -78.30
C ALA A 90 -24.03 3.82 -78.16
N ALA A 91 -22.93 3.12 -77.86
CA ALA A 91 -22.88 1.66 -77.79
C ALA A 91 -23.76 1.13 -76.65
N ASN A 92 -24.70 0.24 -76.96
CA ASN A 92 -25.60 -0.32 -75.95
C ASN A 92 -25.02 -1.63 -75.39
N PRO A 93 -24.54 -1.66 -74.13
CA PRO A 93 -23.96 -2.87 -73.54
C PRO A 93 -24.92 -4.06 -73.52
N VAL A 94 -26.23 -3.80 -73.39
CA VAL A 94 -27.23 -4.85 -73.23
C VAL A 94 -27.43 -5.66 -74.52
N THR A 95 -27.22 -5.02 -75.68
CA THR A 95 -27.40 -5.64 -77.00
C THR A 95 -26.09 -5.97 -77.70
N ALA A 96 -24.94 -5.75 -77.03
CA ALA A 96 -23.63 -6.01 -77.59
C ALA A 96 -23.37 -7.51 -77.72
N THR A 97 -23.21 -7.98 -78.96
CA THR A 97 -23.03 -9.39 -79.31
C THR A 97 -21.59 -9.78 -79.54
N ASP A 98 -20.73 -8.83 -79.93
CA ASP A 98 -19.34 -9.10 -80.28
C ASP A 98 -18.46 -7.84 -80.14
N PHE A 99 -17.15 -8.06 -80.05
CA PHE A 99 -16.13 -7.03 -80.12
C PHE A 99 -14.92 -7.56 -80.90
N GLN A 100 -14.38 -6.72 -81.78
CA GLN A 100 -13.20 -7.03 -82.56
C GLN A 100 -12.17 -5.93 -82.43
N LEU A 101 -10.92 -6.35 -82.27
CA LEU A 101 -9.77 -5.48 -82.34
C LEU A 101 -9.00 -5.79 -83.63
N ILE A 102 -8.88 -4.78 -84.48
CA ILE A 102 -8.41 -4.92 -85.86
C ILE A 102 -7.18 -4.04 -86.03
N PHE A 103 -6.08 -4.61 -86.49
CA PHE A 103 -4.94 -3.87 -87.01
C PHE A 103 -5.00 -3.84 -88.53
N LEU A 104 -4.91 -2.64 -89.09
CA LEU A 104 -4.94 -2.38 -90.53
C LEU A 104 -3.60 -1.73 -90.91
N ALA A 105 -2.80 -2.44 -91.71
CA ALA A 105 -1.53 -1.88 -92.20
C ALA A 105 -1.73 -0.75 -93.24
N SER A 106 -2.94 -0.64 -93.80
CA SER A 106 -3.35 0.41 -94.73
C SER A 106 -4.87 0.52 -94.77
N SER A 107 -5.40 1.71 -94.50
CA SER A 107 -6.82 2.06 -94.67
C SER A 107 -6.98 3.47 -95.24
N THR A 108 -8.20 3.85 -95.62
CA THR A 108 -8.55 5.21 -96.07
C THR A 108 -9.23 6.04 -94.97
N VAL A 109 -9.11 5.63 -93.70
CA VAL A 109 -9.83 6.27 -92.60
C VAL A 109 -9.27 7.65 -92.25
N ALA A 110 -10.16 8.53 -91.79
CA ALA A 110 -9.87 9.91 -91.38
C ALA A 110 -9.14 10.74 -92.46
N GLY A 111 -9.48 10.51 -93.75
CA GLY A 111 -8.89 11.22 -94.88
C GLY A 111 -7.45 10.80 -95.21
N SER A 112 -6.96 9.71 -94.62
CA SER A 112 -5.62 9.18 -94.89
C SER A 112 -5.57 8.42 -96.21
N ALA A 113 -4.40 8.33 -96.84
CA ALA A 113 -4.22 7.56 -98.05
C ALA A 113 -3.99 6.08 -97.72
N ALA A 114 -4.55 5.19 -98.54
CA ALA A 114 -4.17 3.78 -98.56
C ALA A 114 -2.76 3.64 -99.15
N SER A 115 -1.74 3.90 -98.32
CA SER A 115 -0.33 3.83 -98.70
C SER A 115 0.28 2.51 -98.26
N ASN A 116 1.18 1.96 -99.06
CA ASN A 116 1.93 0.75 -98.71
C ASN A 116 2.90 1.03 -97.55
N VAL A 117 2.47 0.72 -96.33
CA VAL A 117 3.32 0.71 -95.14
C VAL A 117 3.49 -0.72 -94.65
N ARG A 118 4.72 -1.05 -94.23
CA ARG A 118 5.09 -2.36 -93.71
C ARG A 118 5.42 -2.25 -92.23
N PHE A 119 4.77 -3.11 -91.45
CA PHE A 119 5.01 -3.27 -90.02
C PHE A 119 5.37 -4.71 -89.68
N ARG A 120 6.11 -4.90 -88.59
CA ARG A 120 6.24 -6.19 -87.92
C ARG A 120 5.59 -6.07 -86.54
N VAL A 121 4.49 -6.78 -86.35
CA VAL A 121 3.78 -6.82 -85.05
C VAL A 121 4.37 -7.97 -84.25
N HIS A 122 5.00 -7.65 -83.12
CA HIS A 122 5.65 -8.61 -82.23
C HIS A 122 4.69 -9.12 -81.15
N ARG A 123 3.80 -8.24 -80.66
CA ARG A 123 2.76 -8.59 -79.68
C ARG A 123 1.55 -7.68 -79.90
N PHE A 124 0.36 -8.24 -79.75
CA PHE A 124 -0.89 -7.49 -79.81
C PHE A 124 -1.90 -8.15 -78.86
N ASP A 125 -2.26 -7.43 -77.81
CA ASP A 125 -3.20 -7.88 -76.77
C ASP A 125 -4.07 -6.72 -76.30
N PHE A 126 -5.17 -7.05 -75.63
CA PHE A 126 -6.04 -6.08 -75.00
C PHE A 126 -6.62 -6.63 -73.70
N GLU A 127 -7.07 -5.71 -72.86
CA GLU A 127 -7.69 -5.96 -71.55
C GLU A 127 -8.97 -5.13 -71.42
N GLU A 128 -10.00 -5.71 -70.81
CA GLU A 128 -11.26 -5.02 -70.51
C GLU A 128 -11.08 -4.05 -69.34
N VAL A 129 -11.62 -2.83 -69.46
CA VAL A 129 -11.67 -1.86 -68.36
C VAL A 129 -13.11 -1.75 -67.88
N LEU A 130 -13.41 -2.17 -66.64
CA LEU A 130 -14.76 -2.12 -66.07
C LEU A 130 -15.04 -0.78 -65.36
N THR A 131 -16.30 -0.33 -65.37
CA THR A 131 -16.74 0.94 -64.74
C THR A 131 -16.68 0.94 -63.21
N SER A 132 -16.61 -0.23 -62.58
CA SER A 132 -16.48 -0.41 -61.13
C SER A 132 -15.15 -1.07 -60.82
N SER A 133 -14.16 -0.28 -60.41
CA SER A 133 -13.01 -0.84 -59.70
C SER A 133 -13.47 -1.26 -58.30
N GLU A 134 -13.91 -2.52 -58.16
CA GLU A 134 -13.86 -3.14 -56.85
C GLU A 134 -12.38 -3.38 -56.53
N THR A 135 -11.85 -2.68 -55.53
CA THR A 135 -10.70 -3.22 -54.80
C THR A 135 -11.23 -4.39 -53.98
N SER A 136 -11.26 -5.58 -54.58
CA SER A 136 -11.38 -6.83 -53.82
C SER A 136 -9.97 -7.21 -53.36
N ILE A 137 -9.72 -7.13 -52.05
CA ILE A 137 -8.58 -7.81 -51.45
C ILE A 137 -9.05 -9.25 -51.20
N TYR A 138 -8.82 -10.12 -52.17
CA TYR A 138 -9.00 -11.56 -51.99
C TYR A 138 -7.68 -12.16 -51.49
N GLN A 139 -7.42 -12.05 -50.19
CA GLN A 139 -6.31 -12.78 -49.57
C GLN A 139 -6.78 -14.18 -49.20
N ARG A 140 -6.57 -15.12 -50.13
CA ARG A 140 -6.65 -16.55 -49.83
C ARG A 140 -5.28 -17.03 -49.36
N ALA A 141 -5.08 -17.14 -48.06
CA ALA A 141 -4.01 -17.98 -47.54
C ALA A 141 -4.39 -19.45 -47.82
N VAL A 142 -3.65 -20.12 -48.72
CA VAL A 142 -3.73 -21.57 -48.87
C VAL A 142 -2.72 -22.18 -47.89
N ALA A 143 -3.19 -22.52 -46.69
CA ALA A 143 -2.47 -23.38 -45.75
C ALA A 143 -3.48 -24.21 -44.93
N ASP A 144 -3.04 -25.42 -44.58
CA ASP A 144 -3.77 -26.52 -43.93
C ASP A 144 -4.61 -26.09 -42.70
N LEU A 145 -5.81 -26.70 -42.61
CA LEU A 145 -6.84 -26.57 -41.57
C LEU A 145 -6.32 -26.59 -40.12
N ALA A 146 -5.18 -27.23 -39.83
CA ALA A 146 -4.67 -27.35 -38.47
C ALA A 146 -4.12 -26.04 -37.86
N GLY A 147 -3.88 -25.00 -38.67
CA GLY A 147 -3.37 -23.70 -38.19
C GLY A 147 -4.45 -22.63 -37.89
N ILE A 148 -5.73 -22.91 -38.17
CA ILE A 148 -6.82 -21.93 -38.10
C ILE A 148 -7.40 -21.87 -36.67
N GLN A 149 -6.58 -21.48 -35.70
CA GLN A 149 -7.08 -20.98 -34.41
C GLN A 149 -6.37 -19.71 -33.94
N SER A 150 -5.37 -19.19 -34.68
CA SER A 150 -4.48 -18.15 -34.14
C SER A 150 -4.50 -16.78 -34.81
N ALA A 151 -5.05 -16.56 -36.01
CA ALA A 151 -5.11 -15.20 -36.57
C ALA A 151 -6.10 -15.08 -37.74
N VAL A 152 -7.31 -14.57 -37.45
CA VAL A 152 -8.21 -13.99 -38.47
C VAL A 152 -8.23 -12.49 -38.20
N ILE A 153 -7.82 -11.68 -39.17
CA ILE A 153 -8.03 -10.22 -39.15
C ILE A 153 -9.25 -9.94 -40.01
N GLY A 154 -10.39 -9.68 -39.37
CA GLY A 154 -11.65 -9.37 -40.05
C GLY A 154 -12.05 -7.91 -39.84
N PHE A 155 -12.02 -7.11 -40.91
CA PHE A 155 -12.57 -5.76 -40.89
C PHE A 155 -14.01 -5.80 -41.39
N ARG A 156 -14.98 -5.63 -40.49
CA ARG A 156 -16.40 -5.51 -40.84
C ARG A 156 -16.92 -4.16 -40.39
N ALA A 157 -16.85 -3.16 -41.28
CA ALA A 157 -17.61 -1.94 -41.13
C ALA A 157 -18.98 -2.15 -41.78
N VAL A 158 -20.03 -2.32 -40.98
CA VAL A 158 -21.41 -2.32 -41.50
C VAL A 158 -21.82 -0.87 -41.72
N ALA A 159 -22.01 -0.47 -42.98
CA ALA A 159 -22.60 0.81 -43.28
C ALA A 159 -24.05 0.84 -42.76
N GLY A 160 -24.36 1.76 -41.83
CA GLY A 160 -25.71 1.99 -41.31
C GLY A 160 -25.96 1.67 -39.83
N SER A 161 -25.01 1.07 -39.09
CA SER A 161 -25.12 0.93 -37.63
C SER A 161 -24.40 2.08 -36.92
N ALA A 162 -25.08 2.85 -36.07
CA ALA A 162 -24.41 3.72 -35.11
C ALA A 162 -23.47 2.86 -34.24
N GLY A 163 -22.16 3.16 -34.20
CA GLY A 163 -21.18 2.45 -33.37
C GLY A 163 -20.15 1.54 -34.06
N ALA A 164 -19.99 1.56 -35.38
CA ALA A 164 -18.87 0.85 -36.02
C ALA A 164 -17.55 1.63 -35.89
N LEU A 165 -16.48 1.02 -35.34
CA LEU A 165 -15.16 1.64 -35.33
C LEU A 165 -14.07 0.59 -35.68
N LEU A 166 -13.41 0.58 -36.84
CA LEU A 166 -12.77 1.59 -37.72
C LEU A 166 -11.29 1.62 -37.43
N GLU A 167 -10.45 1.32 -38.41
CA GLU A 167 -8.99 1.40 -38.32
C GLU A 167 -8.49 2.73 -38.91
N LEU A 168 -7.35 3.24 -38.45
CA LEU A 168 -6.65 4.35 -39.10
C LEU A 168 -5.21 4.03 -39.29
N VAL A 169 -4.76 4.17 -40.52
CA VAL A 169 -3.36 4.35 -40.84
C VAL A 169 -3.13 5.80 -41.28
N ALA A 170 -2.24 6.51 -40.61
CA ALA A 170 -1.56 7.67 -41.19
C ALA A 170 -0.11 7.28 -41.42
N THR A 171 0.48 7.59 -42.56
CA THR A 171 1.92 7.51 -42.87
C THR A 171 2.43 8.93 -43.13
N SER A 172 3.69 9.25 -42.82
CA SER A 172 4.26 10.58 -43.18
C SER A 172 4.88 10.63 -44.59
N GLY A 173 4.50 9.66 -45.45
CA GLY A 173 4.95 9.47 -46.83
C GLY A 173 5.08 7.98 -47.16
N PRO A 174 5.43 7.56 -48.40
CA PRO A 174 5.72 6.16 -48.71
C PRO A 174 6.85 5.56 -47.86
N THR A 175 7.64 6.41 -47.17
CA THR A 175 8.72 6.02 -46.25
C THR A 175 8.65 6.76 -44.88
N GLY A 176 7.50 7.32 -44.49
CA GLY A 176 7.38 8.18 -43.30
C GLY A 176 6.63 7.56 -42.10
N SER A 177 6.96 8.00 -40.88
CA SER A 177 6.33 7.66 -39.59
C SER A 177 4.81 7.59 -39.63
N THR A 178 4.27 6.47 -39.12
CA THR A 178 2.85 6.22 -39.09
C THR A 178 2.22 6.31 -37.71
N SER A 179 1.08 6.99 -37.60
CA SER A 179 0.25 7.01 -36.39
C SER A 179 -1.07 6.31 -36.65
N LEU A 180 -1.39 5.32 -35.83
CA LEU A 180 -2.61 4.53 -35.92
C LEU A 180 -3.37 4.53 -34.61
N ALA A 181 -4.69 4.70 -34.69
CA ALA A 181 -5.63 4.44 -33.62
C ALA A 181 -7.02 4.42 -34.24
N ARG A 182 -7.89 3.44 -33.91
CA ARG A 182 -9.34 3.67 -33.76
C ARG A 182 -10.05 2.38 -33.32
N ILE A 183 -10.76 2.46 -32.19
CA ILE A 183 -11.76 1.47 -31.72
C ILE A 183 -12.78 2.24 -30.85
N SER A 184 -14.07 2.09 -31.15
CA SER A 184 -15.24 2.39 -30.31
C SER A 184 -16.14 1.21 -30.50
N ALA A 185 -16.46 0.64 -29.37
CA ALA A 185 -17.46 -0.38 -29.22
C ALA A 185 -18.10 -0.09 -27.88
N ASP A 186 -19.35 -0.53 -27.71
CA ASP A 186 -19.98 -0.49 -26.39
C ASP A 186 -19.16 -1.28 -25.36
N ASN A 187 -18.43 -2.30 -25.83
CA ASN A 187 -17.50 -3.08 -25.03
C ASN A 187 -16.17 -3.25 -25.76
N ILE A 188 -15.08 -2.81 -25.13
CA ILE A 188 -13.71 -3.09 -25.58
C ILE A 188 -13.13 -4.09 -24.56
N LEU A 189 -13.03 -5.36 -24.96
CA LEU A 189 -12.38 -6.38 -24.16
C LEU A 189 -10.90 -6.46 -24.54
N LEU A 190 -10.02 -6.00 -23.67
CA LEU A 190 -8.58 -6.13 -23.82
C LEU A 190 -8.12 -7.29 -22.92
N GLN A 191 -7.65 -8.39 -23.52
CA GLN A 191 -7.10 -9.54 -22.78
C GLN A 191 -5.57 -9.50 -22.80
N GLY A 192 -4.93 -9.70 -21.64
CA GLY A 192 -3.47 -9.64 -21.48
C GLY A 192 -2.97 -8.29 -20.95
N THR A 193 -1.73 -7.94 -21.28
CA THR A 193 -1.09 -6.70 -20.83
C THR A 193 -1.39 -5.56 -21.79
N VAL A 194 -2.01 -4.50 -21.28
CA VAL A 194 -2.23 -3.24 -22.00
C VAL A 194 -1.31 -2.20 -21.40
N THR A 195 -0.41 -1.66 -22.21
CA THR A 195 0.40 -0.48 -21.81
C THR A 195 -0.17 0.72 -22.53
N ALA A 196 -0.47 1.77 -21.77
CA ALA A 196 -0.93 3.04 -22.32
C ALA A 196 -0.12 4.14 -21.67
N ASP A 197 0.57 4.95 -22.49
CA ASP A 197 1.29 6.13 -22.01
C ASP A 197 0.33 7.15 -21.39
N TYR A 198 -0.93 7.13 -21.85
CA TYR A 198 -2.00 7.99 -21.35
C TYR A 198 -3.33 7.25 -21.33
N LEU A 199 -3.89 7.06 -20.13
CA LEU A 199 -5.25 6.56 -19.93
C LEU A 199 -6.08 7.66 -19.27
N ASN A 200 -7.02 8.24 -20.01
CA ASN A 200 -7.97 9.20 -19.46
C ASN A 200 -9.37 8.57 -19.41
N VAL A 201 -9.82 8.27 -18.21
CA VAL A 201 -11.17 7.75 -17.95
C VAL A 201 -12.00 8.88 -17.37
N ASN A 202 -12.92 9.44 -18.15
CA ASN A 202 -13.76 10.56 -17.72
C ASN A 202 -14.76 10.11 -16.63
N TRP A 203 -15.37 8.94 -16.82
CA TRP A 203 -16.35 8.38 -15.90
C TRP A 203 -16.17 6.86 -15.83
N LEU A 204 -15.91 6.34 -14.63
CA LEU A 204 -16.01 4.91 -14.33
C LEU A 204 -17.30 4.69 -13.53
N VAL A 205 -18.45 4.71 -14.20
CA VAL A 205 -19.77 4.55 -13.56
C VAL A 205 -20.12 3.07 -13.52
N GLY A 206 -20.23 2.50 -12.32
CA GLY A 206 -20.52 1.07 -12.13
C GLY A 206 -19.36 0.12 -12.45
N GLY A 207 -18.24 0.63 -12.97
CA GLY A 207 -17.03 -0.14 -13.23
C GLY A 207 -16.18 -0.31 -11.96
N ARG A 208 -15.66 -1.52 -11.74
CA ARG A 208 -14.72 -1.82 -10.66
C ARG A 208 -13.30 -1.86 -11.25
N ILE A 209 -12.40 -0.99 -10.80
CA ILE A 209 -10.96 -1.24 -10.93
C ILE A 209 -10.61 -2.31 -9.89
N SER A 210 -10.25 -3.50 -10.34
CA SER A 210 -9.77 -4.58 -9.47
C SER A 210 -8.30 -4.83 -9.79
N ALA A 211 -7.41 -4.11 -9.11
CA ALA A 211 -5.96 -4.30 -9.21
C ALA A 211 -5.42 -4.88 -7.89
N SER A 212 -4.44 -5.78 -7.98
CA SER A 212 -3.68 -6.23 -6.81
C SER A 212 -2.70 -5.18 -6.31
N TYR A 213 -2.29 -4.26 -7.19
CA TYR A 213 -1.30 -3.22 -6.93
C TYR A 213 -1.62 -1.97 -7.76
N LEU A 214 -1.51 -0.79 -7.15
CA LEU A 214 -1.59 0.52 -7.81
C LEU A 214 -0.32 1.28 -7.41
N ASP A 215 0.59 1.47 -8.36
CA ASP A 215 1.80 2.27 -8.17
C ASP A 215 1.59 3.70 -8.69
N VAL A 216 2.11 4.68 -7.97
CA VAL A 216 2.06 6.09 -8.36
C VAL A 216 3.46 6.67 -8.23
N ASP A 217 4.18 6.72 -9.35
CA ASP A 217 5.59 7.14 -9.39
C ASP A 217 5.81 8.61 -9.02
N SER A 218 4.77 9.46 -9.14
CA SER A 218 4.89 10.90 -8.88
C SER A 218 3.79 11.44 -7.97
N LEU A 219 2.57 11.65 -8.47
CA LEU A 219 1.53 12.34 -7.72
C LEU A 219 0.14 11.77 -8.02
N LEU A 220 -0.57 11.37 -6.97
CA LEU A 220 -2.01 11.14 -7.00
C LEU A 220 -2.73 12.44 -6.60
N THR A 221 -3.38 13.10 -7.55
CA THR A 221 -4.16 14.32 -7.28
C THR A 221 -5.64 13.97 -7.10
N ILE A 222 -6.21 14.33 -5.94
CA ILE A 222 -7.64 14.22 -5.66
C ILE A 222 -8.27 15.61 -5.87
N LEU A 223 -9.16 15.73 -6.85
CA LEU A 223 -9.83 16.99 -7.19
C LEU A 223 -10.89 17.40 -6.15
N PRO A 224 -11.32 18.68 -6.15
CA PRO A 224 -12.43 19.12 -5.31
C PRO A 224 -13.68 18.25 -5.47
N GLY A 225 -14.20 17.75 -4.34
CA GLY A 225 -15.36 16.85 -4.33
C GLY A 225 -15.03 15.37 -4.56
N ALA A 226 -13.78 15.01 -4.83
CA ALA A 226 -13.33 13.63 -4.91
C ALA A 226 -12.70 13.15 -3.58
N GLY A 227 -12.62 11.84 -3.41
CA GLY A 227 -11.98 11.21 -2.25
C GLY A 227 -11.86 9.71 -2.40
N LEU A 228 -10.97 9.13 -1.60
CA LEU A 228 -10.91 7.71 -1.33
C LEU A 228 -11.83 7.42 -0.15
N SER A 229 -12.80 6.54 -0.34
CA SER A 229 -13.74 6.24 0.72
C SER A 229 -14.15 4.78 0.81
N TYR A 230 -14.48 4.36 2.03
CA TYR A 230 -15.00 3.07 2.38
C TYR A 230 -16.09 3.28 3.41
N GLY A 231 -17.35 2.97 3.10
CA GLY A 231 -18.49 3.15 4.01
C GLY A 231 -18.86 4.61 4.35
N LYS A 232 -18.08 5.59 3.89
CA LYS A 232 -18.33 7.03 4.08
C LYS A 232 -18.40 7.74 2.73
N SER A 233 -19.26 8.75 2.60
CA SER A 233 -19.34 9.57 1.38
C SER A 233 -18.60 10.90 1.52
N SER A 234 -18.39 11.38 2.75
CA SER A 234 -17.69 12.63 3.04
C SER A 234 -17.16 12.65 4.48
N VAL A 235 -16.45 13.72 4.86
CA VAL A 235 -16.11 13.97 6.26
C VAL A 235 -17.34 14.24 7.14
N ALA A 236 -18.47 14.66 6.56
CA ALA A 236 -19.72 14.92 7.27
C ALA A 236 -20.55 13.64 7.53
N SER A 237 -20.17 12.50 6.96
CA SER A 237 -20.86 11.23 7.13
C SER A 237 -20.64 10.67 8.55
N ASP A 238 -21.41 11.17 9.52
CA ASP A 238 -21.24 10.85 10.93
C ASP A 238 -21.97 9.59 11.41
N GLU A 239 -22.83 8.99 10.60
CA GLU A 239 -23.64 7.85 11.06
C GLU A 239 -23.07 6.50 10.66
N THR A 240 -22.18 6.46 9.67
CA THR A 240 -21.67 5.21 9.11
C THR A 240 -20.30 4.83 9.67
N ASP A 241 -19.95 3.56 9.63
CA ASP A 241 -18.58 3.12 9.85
C ASP A 241 -17.76 3.24 8.56
N GLY A 242 -16.45 3.37 8.71
CA GLY A 242 -15.51 3.38 7.60
C GLY A 242 -14.61 4.61 7.55
N ILE A 243 -14.05 4.89 6.38
CA ILE A 243 -12.98 5.86 6.17
C ILE A 243 -13.34 6.77 4.98
N TYR A 244 -13.04 8.05 5.10
CA TYR A 244 -13.01 9.01 4.01
C TYR A 244 -11.68 9.77 4.07
N PHE A 245 -11.01 9.88 2.93
CA PHE A 245 -9.78 10.63 2.72
C PHE A 245 -9.93 11.41 1.42
N GLY A 246 -10.00 12.74 1.49
CA GLY A 246 -10.27 13.51 0.28
C GLY A 246 -10.37 15.00 0.52
N HIS A 247 -11.06 15.66 -0.40
CA HIS A 247 -11.20 17.11 -0.37
C HIS A 247 -12.45 17.54 0.39
N ASP A 248 -12.30 18.44 1.36
CA ASP A 248 -13.38 19.05 2.14
C ASP A 248 -13.26 20.57 2.16
N GLY A 249 -14.20 21.28 1.53
CA GLY A 249 -14.29 22.75 1.62
C GLY A 249 -13.04 23.53 1.17
N GLY A 250 -12.24 22.99 0.25
CA GLY A 250 -10.97 23.60 -0.21
C GLY A 250 -9.74 23.13 0.56
N ARG A 251 -9.90 22.20 1.51
CA ARG A 251 -8.85 21.68 2.38
C ARG A 251 -8.83 20.16 2.36
N PHE A 252 -7.79 19.61 2.98
CA PHE A 252 -7.72 18.17 3.25
C PHE A 252 -8.76 17.78 4.31
N GLY A 253 -9.54 16.74 4.00
CA GLY A 253 -10.54 16.16 4.88
C GLY A 253 -10.23 14.70 5.17
N LEU A 254 -10.35 14.32 6.45
CA LEU A 254 -10.23 12.95 6.93
C LEU A 254 -11.41 12.62 7.84
N ALA A 255 -12.05 11.48 7.66
CA ALA A 255 -12.97 10.95 8.66
C ALA A 255 -12.83 9.44 8.73
N ALA A 256 -12.52 8.93 9.92
CA ALA A 256 -12.49 7.51 10.21
C ALA A 256 -13.41 7.25 11.40
N SER A 257 -14.32 6.29 11.30
CA SER A 257 -15.08 5.85 12.45
C SER A 257 -15.42 4.38 12.43
N ARG A 258 -15.58 3.82 13.63
CA ARG A 258 -16.11 2.47 13.84
C ARG A 258 -17.05 2.47 15.04
N THR A 259 -18.06 1.62 15.00
CA THR A 259 -19.00 1.42 16.09
C THR A 259 -18.65 0.13 16.81
N ASN A 260 -18.32 0.24 18.09
CA ASN A 260 -17.99 -0.91 18.93
C ASN A 260 -18.89 -0.89 20.16
N ALA A 261 -19.61 -1.98 20.41
CA ALA A 261 -20.56 -2.12 21.52
C ALA A 261 -21.56 -0.94 21.63
N GLY A 262 -22.10 -0.49 20.49
CA GLY A 262 -23.06 0.62 20.42
C GLY A 262 -22.47 2.02 20.63
N LYS A 263 -21.15 2.14 20.84
CA LYS A 263 -20.44 3.42 20.96
C LYS A 263 -19.58 3.68 19.73
N ARG A 264 -19.76 4.84 19.11
CA ARG A 264 -18.97 5.28 17.95
C ARG A 264 -17.62 5.82 18.39
N GLN A 265 -16.53 5.30 17.85
CA GLN A 265 -15.18 5.84 17.97
C GLN A 265 -14.84 6.55 16.66
N SER A 266 -14.38 7.80 16.70
CA SER A 266 -14.06 8.53 15.47
C SER A 266 -12.86 9.45 15.58
N LEU A 267 -12.18 9.60 14.45
CA LEU A 267 -11.16 10.61 14.17
C LEU A 267 -11.64 11.39 12.95
N LYS A 268 -11.85 12.70 13.11
CA LYS A 268 -12.38 13.57 12.06
C LYS A 268 -11.52 14.81 11.95
N LEU A 269 -11.11 15.15 10.74
CA LEU A 269 -10.50 16.41 10.38
C LEU A 269 -11.38 17.02 9.29
N ALA A 270 -12.17 18.01 9.67
CA ALA A 270 -13.05 18.72 8.76
C ALA A 270 -12.70 20.21 8.72
N SER A 271 -12.92 20.85 7.58
CA SER A 271 -12.70 22.28 7.37
C SER A 271 -13.51 23.15 8.33
N SER A 272 -14.71 22.70 8.71
CA SER A 272 -15.65 23.41 9.57
C SER A 272 -15.38 23.23 11.07
N THR A 273 -14.87 22.07 11.50
CA THR A 273 -14.73 21.73 12.93
C THR A 273 -13.28 21.51 13.37
N GLY A 274 -12.32 21.51 12.45
CA GLY A 274 -10.94 21.16 12.73
C GLY A 274 -10.77 19.67 13.04
N LEU A 275 -9.79 19.35 13.89
CA LEU A 275 -9.55 18.00 14.38
C LEU A 275 -10.48 17.69 15.56
N GLN A 276 -11.28 16.64 15.42
CA GLN A 276 -12.15 16.10 16.45
C GLN A 276 -11.83 14.61 16.63
N ILE A 277 -11.60 14.23 17.88
CA ILE A 277 -11.42 12.83 18.27
C ILE A 277 -12.55 12.50 19.23
N LEU A 278 -13.48 11.66 18.78
CA LEU A 278 -14.58 11.20 19.60
C LEU A 278 -14.22 9.85 20.19
N ASN A 279 -14.47 9.71 21.50
CA ASN A 279 -14.50 8.42 22.15
C ASN A 279 -13.16 7.64 22.05
N ALA A 280 -12.04 8.37 22.02
CA ALA A 280 -10.71 7.77 22.08
C ALA A 280 -10.31 7.39 23.50
N ARG A 281 -9.40 6.42 23.59
CA ARG A 281 -8.68 6.13 24.82
C ARG A 281 -7.37 6.91 24.79
N HIS A 282 -7.12 7.68 25.83
CA HIS A 282 -5.85 8.36 26.01
C HIS A 282 -4.98 7.50 26.93
N PHE A 283 -3.69 7.51 26.65
CA PHE A 283 -2.71 6.75 27.38
C PHE A 283 -1.53 7.69 27.63
N VAL A 284 -1.08 7.78 28.88
CA VAL A 284 0.19 8.39 29.20
C VAL A 284 1.20 7.26 29.26
N SER A 285 2.27 7.36 28.47
CA SER A 285 3.45 6.52 28.69
C SER A 285 4.00 6.86 30.07
N GLY A 286 3.77 5.97 31.03
CA GLY A 286 4.06 6.23 32.42
C GLY A 286 4.19 4.94 33.19
N ASP A 287 5.02 4.96 34.22
CA ASP A 287 5.14 3.86 35.16
C ASP A 287 3.87 3.84 35.99
N ALA A 288 2.89 2.99 35.62
CA ALA A 288 1.83 2.63 36.55
C ALA A 288 2.51 2.22 37.86
N VAL A 289 2.04 2.75 39.01
CA VAL A 289 2.71 2.55 40.31
C VAL A 289 3.06 1.08 40.45
N PRO A 290 4.35 0.73 40.46
CA PRO A 290 4.75 -0.64 40.32
C PRO A 290 4.37 -1.41 41.58
N THR A 291 3.91 -2.64 41.41
CA THR A 291 3.76 -3.54 42.55
C THR A 291 5.14 -3.97 42.98
N GLN A 292 5.43 -3.89 44.28
CA GLN A 292 6.72 -4.28 44.83
C GLN A 292 6.60 -5.58 45.63
N THR A 293 7.56 -6.48 45.45
CA THR A 293 7.69 -7.70 46.26
C THR A 293 9.12 -7.82 46.77
N ILE A 294 9.27 -8.11 48.05
CA ILE A 294 10.57 -8.23 48.71
C ILE A 294 10.91 -9.72 48.87
N TYR A 295 12.07 -10.10 48.36
CA TYR A 295 12.65 -11.43 48.53
C TYR A 295 13.86 -11.38 49.46
N THR A 296 13.83 -12.25 50.46
CA THR A 296 14.91 -12.46 51.44
C THR A 296 15.39 -13.90 51.33
N ALA A 297 16.39 -14.29 52.10
CA ALA A 297 16.93 -15.66 52.06
C ALA A 297 15.86 -16.75 52.29
N SER A 298 14.80 -16.46 53.05
CA SER A 298 13.70 -17.41 53.34
C SER A 298 12.63 -17.47 52.23
N THR A 299 12.59 -16.50 51.33
CA THR A 299 11.60 -16.42 50.23
C THR A 299 12.24 -16.47 48.84
N ALA A 300 13.56 -16.65 48.78
CA ALA A 300 14.32 -16.82 47.54
C ALA A 300 14.09 -18.20 46.91
N GLY A 301 14.13 -18.26 45.58
CA GLY A 301 13.85 -19.48 44.82
C GLY A 301 13.44 -19.18 43.38
N ILE A 302 12.84 -20.18 42.72
CA ILE A 302 12.20 -19.98 41.42
C ILE A 302 10.79 -19.45 41.69
N ILE A 303 10.49 -18.26 41.16
CA ILE A 303 9.24 -17.55 41.36
C ILE A 303 8.61 -17.29 39.99
N ASN A 304 7.32 -17.60 39.87
CA ASN A 304 6.56 -17.27 38.68
C ASN A 304 6.31 -15.76 38.67
N VAL A 305 6.54 -15.13 37.52
CA VAL A 305 6.20 -13.72 37.34
C VAL A 305 4.66 -13.60 37.37
N PRO A 306 4.08 -12.65 38.13
CA PRO A 306 2.64 -12.46 38.17
C PRO A 306 2.03 -12.30 36.78
N ALA A 307 0.88 -12.94 36.55
CA ALA A 307 0.22 -12.93 35.24
C ALA A 307 -0.08 -11.50 34.78
N GLY A 308 0.15 -11.23 33.50
CA GLY A 308 -0.05 -9.91 32.89
C GLY A 308 1.08 -8.91 33.10
N THR A 309 2.17 -9.27 33.79
CA THR A 309 3.37 -8.41 33.90
C THR A 309 3.98 -8.18 32.51
N SER A 310 4.13 -6.91 32.12
CA SER A 310 4.80 -6.51 30.88
C SER A 310 6.22 -6.01 31.12
N ARG A 311 6.55 -5.61 32.34
CA ARG A 311 7.89 -5.13 32.70
C ARG A 311 8.22 -5.36 34.17
N MET A 312 9.51 -5.45 34.46
CA MET A 312 10.04 -5.57 35.82
C MET A 312 11.39 -4.89 36.00
N SER A 313 11.71 -4.48 37.22
CA SER A 313 13.02 -4.02 37.65
C SER A 313 13.34 -4.59 39.03
N PHE A 314 14.61 -4.53 39.41
CA PHE A 314 15.13 -5.13 40.62
C PHE A 314 16.07 -4.18 41.36
N ASP A 315 15.88 -4.08 42.68
CA ASP A 315 16.85 -3.52 43.61
C ASP A 315 17.53 -4.67 44.36
N LEU A 316 18.80 -4.92 44.06
CA LEU A 316 19.58 -6.01 44.62
C LEU A 316 20.59 -5.47 45.63
N ILE A 317 20.61 -6.04 46.83
CA ILE A 317 21.66 -5.79 47.81
C ILE A 317 22.35 -7.14 48.09
N GLY A 318 23.67 -7.20 47.98
CA GLY A 318 24.47 -8.38 48.34
C GLY A 318 24.45 -8.68 49.85
N GLY A 319 25.01 -9.80 50.29
CA GLY A 319 25.27 -10.05 51.71
C GLY A 319 26.43 -9.20 52.21
N GLY A 320 26.34 -8.62 53.41
CA GLY A 320 27.45 -7.86 53.99
C GLY A 320 28.59 -8.78 54.43
N GLY A 321 29.83 -8.29 54.45
CA GLY A 321 30.98 -9.09 54.92
C GLY A 321 30.96 -9.31 56.43
N GLY A 322 31.54 -10.40 56.91
CA GLY A 322 31.69 -10.67 58.34
C GLY A 322 32.82 -9.85 58.96
N GLY A 323 32.68 -9.49 60.24
CA GLY A 323 33.72 -8.80 60.98
C GLY A 323 34.92 -9.68 61.29
N GLY A 324 36.12 -9.10 61.29
CA GLY A 324 37.33 -9.78 61.73
C GLY A 324 37.39 -9.97 63.25
N THR A 325 38.34 -10.77 63.72
CA THR A 325 38.67 -10.87 65.15
C THR A 325 39.99 -10.19 65.46
N ARG A 326 40.19 -9.89 66.74
CA ARG A 326 41.48 -9.43 67.25
C ARG A 326 41.89 -10.28 68.44
N GLN A 327 43.14 -10.69 68.45
CA GLN A 327 43.78 -11.30 69.61
C GLN A 327 44.83 -10.34 70.21
N ILE A 328 44.79 -10.12 71.53
CA ILE A 328 45.87 -9.40 72.23
C ILE A 328 46.96 -10.42 72.58
N SER A 329 48.14 -10.24 71.96
CA SER A 329 49.40 -10.93 72.26
C SER A 329 49.45 -12.44 71.94
N GLY A 330 50.14 -12.79 70.85
CA GLY A 330 50.68 -14.13 70.61
C GLY A 330 49.81 -15.13 69.82
N GLY A 331 48.56 -14.81 69.47
CA GLY A 331 47.76 -15.67 68.60
C GLY A 331 47.24 -15.01 67.33
N GLN A 332 46.66 -15.83 66.44
CA GLN A 332 46.32 -15.44 65.07
C GLN A 332 44.97 -14.71 65.03
N SER A 333 44.98 -13.42 64.70
CA SER A 333 43.76 -12.70 64.32
C SER A 333 43.18 -13.31 63.05
N THR A 334 41.90 -13.70 63.09
CA THR A 334 41.20 -14.28 61.95
C THR A 334 40.42 -13.22 61.20
N TRP A 335 40.42 -13.31 59.88
CA TRP A 335 39.59 -12.45 59.05
C TRP A 335 38.15 -12.93 59.12
N GLY A 336 37.20 -12.03 58.89
CA GLY A 336 35.84 -12.43 58.58
C GLY A 336 35.79 -13.15 57.22
N TYR A 337 34.60 -13.57 56.83
CA TYR A 337 34.35 -14.07 55.48
C TYR A 337 33.65 -12.99 54.64
N PRO A 338 33.92 -12.93 53.33
CA PRO A 338 33.18 -12.05 52.45
C PRO A 338 31.71 -12.47 52.43
N GLY A 339 30.82 -11.50 52.25
CA GLY A 339 29.42 -11.77 52.00
C GLY A 339 29.20 -12.32 50.60
N ALA A 340 28.17 -13.15 50.43
CA ALA A 340 27.85 -13.70 49.11
C ALA A 340 27.13 -12.67 48.23
N ALA A 341 27.27 -12.82 46.91
CA ALA A 341 26.54 -11.99 45.96
C ALA A 341 25.05 -12.35 45.96
N THR A 342 24.20 -11.34 45.73
CA THR A 342 22.77 -11.52 45.46
C THR A 342 22.57 -11.50 43.95
N THR A 343 21.89 -12.50 43.40
CA THR A 343 21.68 -12.64 41.96
C THR A 343 20.22 -12.85 41.61
N VAL A 344 19.76 -12.21 40.53
CA VAL A 344 18.45 -12.45 39.91
C VAL A 344 18.68 -12.93 38.49
N TYR A 345 18.08 -14.08 38.16
CA TYR A 345 18.04 -14.63 36.82
C TYR A 345 16.62 -14.51 36.28
N VAL A 346 16.47 -14.03 35.06
CA VAL A 346 15.18 -13.89 34.38
C VAL A 346 15.13 -14.86 33.22
N TYR A 347 14.10 -15.69 33.15
CA TYR A 347 13.90 -16.68 32.10
C TYR A 347 12.59 -16.47 31.35
N ASP A 348 12.58 -16.95 30.11
CA ASP A 348 11.37 -17.25 29.33
C ASP A 348 11.31 -18.75 29.04
N GLY A 349 10.37 -19.45 29.67
CA GLY A 349 10.42 -20.91 29.73
C GLY A 349 11.77 -21.36 30.30
N ALA A 350 12.45 -22.31 29.67
CA ALA A 350 13.79 -22.77 30.09
C ALA A 350 14.95 -21.84 29.72
N THR A 351 14.70 -20.81 28.91
CA THR A 351 15.76 -19.97 28.34
C THR A 351 16.09 -18.81 29.26
N LEU A 352 17.34 -18.69 29.69
CA LEU A 352 17.82 -17.52 30.44
C LEU A 352 17.91 -16.30 29.51
N LYS A 353 17.37 -15.16 29.95
CA LYS A 353 17.34 -13.90 29.19
C LYS A 353 18.16 -12.80 29.84
N HIS A 354 18.08 -12.65 31.17
CA HIS A 354 18.84 -11.64 31.90
C HIS A 354 19.45 -12.20 33.19
N THR A 355 20.58 -11.64 33.59
CA THR A 355 21.24 -11.91 34.88
C THR A 355 21.65 -10.60 35.50
N PHE A 356 21.23 -10.39 36.75
CA PHE A 356 21.59 -9.22 37.56
C PHE A 356 22.33 -9.70 38.79
N VAL A 357 23.42 -9.02 39.14
CA VAL A 357 24.30 -9.40 40.25
C VAL A 357 24.63 -8.17 41.07
N SER A 358 24.44 -8.26 42.38
CA SER A 358 24.97 -7.30 43.35
C SER A 358 26.01 -8.00 44.22
N ALA A 359 27.22 -7.46 44.23
CA ALA A 359 28.35 -8.05 44.94
C ALA A 359 28.15 -7.99 46.46
N GLY A 360 28.61 -9.02 47.16
CA GLY A 360 28.67 -9.02 48.61
C GLY A 360 29.77 -8.11 49.15
N GLY A 361 29.68 -7.79 50.44
CA GLY A 361 30.67 -6.98 51.14
C GLY A 361 31.95 -7.77 51.40
N GLN A 362 33.10 -7.10 51.33
CA GLN A 362 34.39 -7.67 51.71
C GLN A 362 34.46 -7.96 53.21
N GLU A 363 35.24 -8.96 53.59
CA GLU A 363 35.50 -9.27 54.99
C GLU A 363 36.19 -8.14 55.76
N GLY A 364 35.96 -8.12 57.08
CA GLY A 364 36.76 -7.34 58.01
C GLY A 364 38.08 -8.05 58.29
N ARG A 365 39.21 -7.33 58.16
CA ARG A 365 40.52 -7.90 58.48
C ARG A 365 40.72 -8.01 59.98
N GLY A 366 41.30 -9.13 60.39
CA GLY A 366 41.87 -9.26 61.73
C GLY A 366 43.15 -8.41 61.83
N LEU A 367 43.14 -7.37 62.66
CA LEU A 367 44.27 -6.46 62.82
C LEU A 367 44.99 -6.71 64.16
N ASN A 368 46.32 -6.86 64.10
CA ASN A 368 47.18 -6.95 65.29
C ASN A 368 47.63 -5.57 65.82
N SER A 369 47.38 -4.48 65.09
CA SER A 369 47.80 -3.11 65.45
C SER A 369 46.60 -2.18 65.71
N ASN A 370 46.76 -1.25 66.66
CA ASN A 370 45.74 -0.25 67.02
C ASN A 370 45.43 0.68 65.83
N GLY A 371 44.24 0.55 65.23
CA GLY A 371 43.82 1.49 64.18
C GLY A 371 42.55 1.18 63.39
N GLY A 372 41.69 0.26 63.84
CA GLY A 372 40.44 -0.05 63.14
C GLY A 372 39.29 0.85 63.57
N THR A 373 38.61 1.50 62.63
CA THR A 373 37.33 2.18 62.87
C THR A 373 36.22 1.12 62.98
N VAL A 374 35.37 1.19 64.02
CA VAL A 374 34.18 0.32 64.10
C VAL A 374 33.25 0.72 62.96
N SER A 375 33.01 -0.17 62.01
CA SER A 375 31.88 -0.02 61.08
C SER A 375 30.60 -0.35 61.85
N THR A 376 29.93 0.66 62.39
CA THR A 376 28.55 0.54 62.87
C THR A 376 27.62 0.99 61.76
N HIS A 377 27.25 0.09 60.84
CA HIS A 377 26.20 0.37 59.87
C HIS A 377 24.89 -0.30 60.29
N GLY A 378 23.89 0.54 60.60
CA GLY A 378 22.55 0.15 61.06
C GLY A 378 21.55 -0.17 59.93
N ALA A 379 22.03 -0.55 58.74
CA ALA A 379 21.14 -1.00 57.68
C ALA A 379 20.66 -2.43 57.97
N ALA A 380 19.37 -2.69 57.80
CA ALA A 380 18.75 -4.00 58.05
C ALA A 380 19.23 -5.11 57.09
N TRP A 381 19.82 -4.76 55.94
CA TRP A 381 20.22 -5.68 54.89
C TRP A 381 21.59 -5.30 54.31
N GLY A 382 22.41 -6.28 53.97
CA GLY A 382 23.73 -6.10 53.35
C GLY A 382 24.75 -5.31 54.19
N SER A 383 24.47 -5.02 55.47
CA SER A 383 25.42 -4.40 56.38
C SER A 383 26.53 -5.37 56.77
N GLY A 384 27.76 -4.87 56.82
CA GLY A 384 28.89 -5.63 57.30
C GLY A 384 28.81 -5.88 58.81
N GLY A 385 29.33 -7.01 59.26
CA GLY A 385 29.41 -7.36 60.66
C GLY A 385 30.45 -6.53 61.41
N LYS A 386 30.19 -6.20 62.67
CA LYS A 386 31.14 -5.46 63.51
C LYS A 386 32.40 -6.30 63.75
N GLY A 387 33.55 -5.64 63.84
CA GLY A 387 34.77 -6.32 64.27
C GLY A 387 34.70 -6.71 65.75
N GLY A 388 35.30 -7.85 66.12
CA GLY A 388 35.43 -8.28 67.50
C GLY A 388 36.23 -7.27 68.36
N LEU A 389 35.82 -7.14 69.63
CA LEU A 389 36.47 -6.32 70.66
C LEU A 389 37.43 -7.14 71.51
N SER A 390 38.56 -6.58 71.92
CA SER A 390 39.52 -7.32 72.73
C SER A 390 39.59 -6.85 74.18
N GLY A 391 38.95 -7.59 75.11
CA GLY A 391 39.02 -7.34 76.56
C GLY A 391 38.32 -6.06 77.05
N ILE A 392 38.35 -5.83 78.37
CA ILE A 392 37.78 -4.65 79.04
C ILE A 392 38.58 -3.40 78.61
N GLY A 393 37.97 -2.54 77.79
CA GLY A 393 38.62 -1.36 77.18
C GLY A 393 39.20 -1.57 75.78
N GLY A 394 38.90 -2.70 75.13
CA GLY A 394 39.49 -3.12 73.85
C GLY A 394 39.24 -2.21 72.66
N VAL A 395 40.33 -1.89 71.94
CA VAL A 395 40.27 -1.24 70.63
C VAL A 395 39.73 -2.25 69.59
N PRO A 396 38.72 -1.87 68.78
CA PRO A 396 38.01 -2.74 67.85
C PRO A 396 38.88 -3.25 66.70
N SER A 397 38.55 -4.44 66.19
CA SER A 397 39.02 -4.92 64.87
C SER A 397 38.20 -4.31 63.73
N GLN A 398 38.63 -4.54 62.49
CA GLN A 398 37.92 -4.03 61.32
C GLN A 398 36.58 -4.76 61.15
N GLY A 399 35.49 -4.00 61.03
CA GLY A 399 34.21 -4.56 60.62
C GLY A 399 34.23 -5.00 59.15
N GLY A 400 33.34 -5.92 58.81
CA GLY A 400 33.05 -6.23 57.41
C GLY A 400 32.51 -5.03 56.67
N TRP A 401 32.71 -5.03 55.36
CA TRP A 401 32.21 -3.98 54.48
C TRP A 401 30.74 -4.22 54.17
N ALA A 402 30.00 -3.13 53.95
CA ALA A 402 28.66 -3.24 53.40
C ALA A 402 28.71 -3.81 51.97
N ALA A 403 27.66 -4.53 51.60
CA ALA A 403 27.49 -5.03 50.25
C ALA A 403 27.21 -3.91 49.25
N ALA A 404 27.40 -4.21 47.97
CA ALA A 404 26.93 -3.33 46.91
C ALA A 404 25.40 -3.28 46.89
N ALA A 405 24.87 -2.17 46.36
CA ALA A 405 23.47 -2.04 45.97
C ALA A 405 23.41 -1.77 44.47
N VAL A 406 22.58 -2.53 43.76
CA VAL A 406 22.37 -2.40 42.32
C VAL A 406 20.88 -2.20 42.08
N VAL A 407 20.54 -1.06 41.49
CA VAL A 407 19.21 -0.80 40.92
C VAL A 407 19.31 -1.06 39.43
N THR A 408 18.38 -1.84 38.90
CA THR A 408 18.36 -2.20 37.48
C THR A 408 17.33 -1.37 36.74
N ASP A 409 17.59 -1.11 35.46
CA ASP A 409 16.58 -0.53 34.57
C ASP A 409 15.40 -1.49 34.38
N TRP A 410 14.26 -0.94 34.00
CA TRP A 410 13.10 -1.73 33.60
C TRP A 410 13.43 -2.60 32.39
N ILE A 411 13.17 -3.91 32.51
CA ILE A 411 13.20 -4.85 31.39
C ILE A 411 11.78 -5.12 30.88
N ASP A 412 11.63 -5.17 29.56
CA ASP A 412 10.39 -5.55 28.89
C ASP A 412 10.28 -7.08 28.79
N VAL A 413 9.21 -7.63 29.35
CA VAL A 413 8.87 -9.06 29.33
C VAL A 413 7.54 -9.33 28.65
N SER A 414 6.93 -8.34 28.00
CA SER A 414 5.63 -8.47 27.33
C SER A 414 5.61 -9.52 26.21
N GLY A 415 6.77 -9.79 25.61
CA GLY A 415 6.94 -10.83 24.58
C GLY A 415 7.30 -12.21 25.11
N TYR A 416 7.42 -12.42 26.43
CA TYR A 416 7.85 -13.72 26.97
C TYR A 416 6.64 -14.65 27.09
N ALA A 417 6.78 -15.88 26.58
CA ALA A 417 5.70 -16.85 26.59
C ALA A 417 5.44 -17.43 28.00
N SER A 418 6.49 -17.56 28.82
CA SER A 418 6.39 -18.10 30.19
C SER A 418 7.46 -17.49 31.09
N PRO A 419 7.30 -16.22 31.49
CA PRO A 419 8.30 -15.52 32.29
C PRO A 419 8.43 -16.10 33.70
N ARG A 420 9.65 -16.38 34.13
CA ARG A 420 9.98 -16.78 35.51
C ARG A 420 11.27 -16.13 35.97
N ILE A 421 11.40 -15.91 37.28
CA ILE A 421 12.63 -15.44 37.88
C ILE A 421 13.20 -16.49 38.81
N ARG A 422 14.53 -16.51 38.95
CA ARG A 422 15.21 -17.21 40.04
C ARG A 422 15.98 -16.17 40.85
N VAL A 423 15.61 -16.05 42.12
CA VAL A 423 16.28 -15.16 43.07
C VAL A 423 17.20 -16.00 43.94
N VAL A 424 18.45 -15.57 44.07
CA VAL A 424 19.42 -16.10 45.04
C VAL A 424 19.89 -14.93 45.89
N VAL A 425 19.52 -14.93 47.16
CA VAL A 425 19.93 -13.88 48.09
C VAL A 425 21.28 -14.24 48.69
N GLY A 426 22.23 -13.31 48.62
CA GLY A 426 23.55 -13.46 49.20
C GLY A 426 23.48 -13.56 50.72
N ALA A 427 24.01 -14.64 51.27
CA ALA A 427 24.20 -14.77 52.71
C ALA A 427 25.21 -13.73 53.22
N GLY A 428 25.01 -13.27 54.45
CA GLY A 428 26.02 -12.47 55.15
C GLY A 428 27.28 -13.28 55.42
N GLY A 429 28.43 -12.63 55.36
CA GLY A 429 29.72 -13.24 55.66
C GLY A 429 29.79 -13.69 57.11
N LEU A 430 30.31 -14.89 57.33
CA LEU A 430 30.55 -15.40 58.68
C LEU A 430 31.59 -14.54 59.42
N PRO A 431 31.48 -14.40 60.75
CA PRO A 431 32.49 -13.70 61.52
C PRO A 431 33.80 -14.48 61.52
N GLY A 432 34.92 -13.79 61.78
CA GLY A 432 36.16 -14.47 62.11
C GLY A 432 35.98 -15.27 63.41
N ALA A 433 36.52 -16.49 63.45
CA ALA A 433 36.49 -17.32 64.66
C ALA A 433 37.46 -16.76 65.71
N GLY A 434 36.95 -16.42 66.90
CA GLY A 434 37.78 -16.03 68.04
C GLY A 434 38.35 -17.26 68.75
N GLY A 435 39.55 -17.15 69.30
CA GLY A 435 40.06 -18.14 70.26
C GLY A 435 39.29 -18.11 71.59
N ALA A 436 39.50 -19.11 72.44
CA ALA A 436 38.90 -19.15 73.77
C ALA A 436 39.24 -17.89 74.59
N GLY A 437 38.21 -17.16 75.06
CA GLY A 437 38.36 -15.93 75.84
C GLY A 437 38.35 -14.61 75.05
N TRP A 438 38.09 -14.64 73.74
CA TRP A 438 38.11 -13.46 72.87
C TRP A 438 36.77 -13.27 72.13
N ASN A 439 36.37 -12.01 71.90
CA ASN A 439 35.12 -11.75 71.18
C ASN A 439 35.31 -12.00 69.68
N SER A 440 34.46 -12.85 69.11
CA SER A 440 34.33 -12.98 67.65
C SER A 440 33.84 -11.66 67.04
N GLY A 441 34.07 -11.48 65.73
CA GLY A 441 33.31 -10.49 64.99
C GLY A 441 31.83 -10.85 64.97
N ASP A 442 31.00 -9.92 64.50
CA ASP A 442 29.62 -10.21 64.16
C ASP A 442 29.54 -10.74 62.70
N PRO A 443 28.58 -11.63 62.38
CA PRO A 443 28.27 -11.93 60.99
C PRO A 443 27.77 -10.68 60.26
N GLY A 444 28.02 -10.62 58.96
CA GLY A 444 27.32 -9.68 58.09
C GLY A 444 25.83 -10.02 57.98
N THR A 445 25.00 -9.05 57.61
CA THR A 445 23.58 -9.31 57.36
C THR A 445 23.36 -9.84 55.93
N PRO A 446 22.36 -10.72 55.72
CA PRO A 446 21.99 -11.16 54.38
C PRO A 446 21.56 -10.01 53.47
N GLY A 447 21.66 -10.25 52.17
CA GLY A 447 21.17 -9.33 51.15
C GLY A 447 19.64 -9.32 51.04
N ARG A 448 19.14 -8.64 50.00
CA ARG A 448 17.72 -8.67 49.61
C ARG A 448 17.55 -8.40 48.12
N VAL A 449 16.39 -8.76 47.59
CA VAL A 449 15.92 -8.31 46.28
C VAL A 449 14.55 -7.67 46.43
N VAL A 450 14.36 -6.47 45.90
CA VAL A 450 13.03 -5.89 45.70
C VAL A 450 12.72 -5.98 44.22
N MET A 451 11.70 -6.75 43.84
CA MET A 451 11.19 -6.75 42.47
C MET A 451 10.06 -5.72 42.38
N SER A 452 10.22 -4.75 41.48
CA SER A 452 9.15 -3.87 41.05
C SER A 452 8.61 -4.39 39.71
N TYR A 453 7.30 -4.59 39.58
CA TYR A 453 6.70 -5.09 38.34
C TYR A 453 5.40 -4.36 38.01
N SER A 454 5.06 -4.32 36.71
CA SER A 454 3.87 -3.63 36.24
C SER A 454 3.26 -4.35 35.04
N ALA A 455 1.92 -4.38 35.00
CA ALA A 455 1.16 -4.98 33.92
C ALA A 455 1.02 -4.05 32.70
N ALA A 456 1.10 -2.73 32.91
CA ALA A 456 0.86 -1.75 31.86
C ALA A 456 2.11 -0.89 31.61
N ARG A 457 2.52 -0.81 30.34
CA ARG A 457 3.48 0.19 29.84
C ARG A 457 2.85 1.60 29.82
N ASP A 458 1.54 1.62 29.62
CA ASP A 458 0.75 2.83 29.45
C ASP A 458 -0.28 2.95 30.58
N VAL A 459 -0.26 4.07 31.29
CA VAL A 459 -1.33 4.40 32.23
C VAL A 459 -2.47 4.98 31.41
N LYS A 460 -3.67 4.42 31.57
CA LYS A 460 -4.87 5.02 30.96
C LYS A 460 -4.99 6.46 31.47
N ALA A 461 -4.91 7.42 30.55
CA ALA A 461 -5.26 8.80 30.80
C ALA A 461 -6.75 8.93 30.47
N ASP A 462 -7.54 9.44 31.40
CA ASP A 462 -8.89 9.87 31.08
C ASP A 462 -8.91 11.38 30.82
N VAL A 463 -9.82 11.80 29.95
CA VAL A 463 -10.10 13.21 29.72
C VAL A 463 -11.10 13.70 30.76
N LEU A 464 -10.83 14.89 31.28
CA LEU A 464 -11.76 15.62 32.13
C LEU A 464 -12.58 16.58 31.24
N PRO A 465 -13.91 16.53 31.27
CA PRO A 465 -14.71 17.53 30.57
C PRO A 465 -14.43 18.93 31.14
N LEU A 466 -14.54 19.96 30.31
CA LEU A 466 -14.32 21.35 30.74
C LEU A 466 -15.44 21.87 31.66
N GLU A 467 -16.61 21.24 31.61
CA GLU A 467 -17.78 21.56 32.43
C GLU A 467 -18.16 20.36 33.30
N PRO A 468 -18.74 20.58 34.50
CA PRO A 468 -19.24 19.50 35.32
C PRO A 468 -20.37 18.75 34.60
N THR A 469 -20.25 17.43 34.49
CA THR A 469 -21.34 16.56 34.03
C THR A 469 -22.53 16.50 34.98
N ALA A 470 -22.31 16.76 36.27
CA ALA A 470 -23.38 16.89 37.25
C ALA A 470 -22.95 17.82 38.40
N VAL A 471 -23.91 18.53 38.95
CA VAL A 471 -23.75 19.32 40.18
C VAL A 471 -24.89 19.00 41.13
N GLY A 472 -24.62 19.01 42.43
CA GLY A 472 -25.67 18.73 43.41
C GLY A 472 -25.17 18.79 44.84
N SER A 473 -25.92 18.16 45.74
CA SER A 473 -25.50 17.99 47.13
C SER A 473 -25.94 16.64 47.70
N PHE A 474 -25.31 16.23 48.78
CA PHE A 474 -25.74 15.11 49.62
C PHE A 474 -25.49 15.43 51.09
N VAL A 475 -26.14 14.70 51.99
CA VAL A 475 -26.02 14.93 53.44
C VAL A 475 -25.19 13.80 54.05
N THR A 476 -24.10 14.15 54.73
CA THR A 476 -23.34 13.23 55.57
C THR A 476 -24.07 13.01 56.89
N THR A 477 -23.88 11.88 57.55
CA THR A 477 -24.44 11.63 58.89
C THR A 477 -23.34 11.32 59.90
N ALA A 478 -23.51 11.81 61.13
CA ALA A 478 -22.49 11.73 62.20
C ALA A 478 -22.07 10.30 62.59
N THR A 479 -22.88 9.29 62.26
CA THR A 479 -22.71 7.91 62.74
C THR A 479 -22.85 6.85 61.64
N GLY A 480 -22.97 7.25 60.37
CA GLY A 480 -23.25 6.34 59.27
C GLY A 480 -22.19 6.37 58.18
N ALA A 481 -21.78 5.18 57.73
CA ALA A 481 -21.17 5.02 56.42
C ALA A 481 -22.20 5.40 55.34
N GLY A 482 -21.74 5.97 54.24
CA GLY A 482 -22.61 6.36 53.14
C GLY A 482 -21.92 6.31 51.79
N SER A 483 -22.69 6.56 50.75
CA SER A 483 -22.19 6.63 49.37
C SER A 483 -22.44 8.02 48.81
N PHE A 484 -21.58 8.41 47.89
CA PHE A 484 -21.83 9.56 47.03
C PHE A 484 -23.04 9.24 46.14
N PRO A 485 -23.67 10.25 45.50
CA PRO A 485 -24.65 10.01 44.45
C PRO A 485 -24.07 9.06 43.39
N ASN A 486 -24.91 8.16 42.87
CA ASN A 486 -24.44 7.11 41.96
C ASN A 486 -24.13 7.64 40.55
N LEU A 487 -23.01 8.35 40.42
CA LEU A 487 -22.52 8.96 39.19
C LEU A 487 -21.28 8.24 38.62
N GLY A 488 -20.75 7.24 39.35
CA GLY A 488 -19.66 6.39 38.90
C GLY A 488 -18.27 6.98 39.08
N ALA A 489 -17.34 6.50 38.24
CA ALA A 489 -15.95 6.96 38.20
C ALA A 489 -15.85 8.40 37.69
N GLY A 490 -15.00 9.23 38.30
CA GLY A 490 -14.81 10.60 37.89
C GLY A 490 -14.03 11.46 38.88
N LEU A 491 -13.86 12.73 38.51
CA LEU A 491 -13.35 13.76 39.41
C LEU A 491 -14.53 14.34 40.18
N TRP A 492 -14.37 14.38 41.49
CA TRP A 492 -15.31 14.95 42.45
C TRP A 492 -14.68 16.16 43.10
N ILE A 493 -15.27 17.33 42.89
CA ILE A 493 -14.93 18.55 43.62
C ILE A 493 -16.03 18.79 44.63
N LEU A 494 -15.70 18.61 45.90
CA LEU A 494 -16.59 18.75 47.03
C LEU A 494 -16.35 20.10 47.69
N HIS A 495 -17.42 20.73 48.16
CA HIS A 495 -17.30 21.93 48.98
C HIS A 495 -18.47 22.06 49.95
N ARG A 496 -18.28 22.92 50.95
CA ARG A 496 -19.31 23.37 51.87
C ARG A 496 -19.51 24.87 51.71
N ASN A 497 -20.71 25.35 52.00
CA ASN A 497 -21.02 26.78 51.99
C ASN A 497 -20.35 27.58 53.12
N THR A 498 -19.64 26.93 54.04
CA THR A 498 -18.94 27.58 55.15
C THR A 498 -17.44 27.35 55.04
N ALA A 499 -16.68 28.43 54.89
CA ALA A 499 -15.24 28.41 54.60
C ALA A 499 -14.34 27.94 55.77
N THR A 500 -14.91 27.66 56.94
CA THR A 500 -14.14 27.45 58.18
C THR A 500 -14.09 26.00 58.67
N ASN A 501 -14.85 25.09 58.06
CA ASN A 501 -14.91 23.69 58.49
C ASN A 501 -14.60 22.75 57.31
N GLY A 502 -13.84 21.68 57.56
CA GLY A 502 -13.56 20.64 56.55
C GLY A 502 -14.83 20.00 55.98
N VAL A 503 -14.69 19.27 54.87
CA VAL A 503 -15.83 18.57 54.21
C VAL A 503 -16.44 17.49 55.13
N GLY A 504 -15.69 16.99 56.11
CA GLY A 504 -16.22 16.13 57.18
C GLY A 504 -16.49 14.69 56.81
N LEU A 505 -15.90 14.27 55.70
CA LEU A 505 -15.90 12.88 55.30
C LEU A 505 -14.74 12.22 56.03
N GLY A 506 -15.01 11.11 56.70
CA GLY A 506 -13.98 10.26 57.31
C GLY A 506 -13.07 9.64 56.24
N TYR A 507 -12.93 8.33 56.26
CA TYR A 507 -12.20 7.63 55.22
C TYR A 507 -13.09 7.46 53.98
N VAL A 508 -12.64 7.93 52.83
CA VAL A 508 -13.30 7.83 51.53
C VAL A 508 -12.61 6.77 50.69
N THR A 509 -13.37 5.79 50.22
CA THR A 509 -12.88 4.72 49.34
C THR A 509 -13.05 5.15 47.88
N LEU A 510 -11.93 5.36 47.17
CA LEU A 510 -11.90 5.85 45.78
C LEU A 510 -11.74 4.72 44.75
N SER A 511 -11.15 3.62 45.17
CA SER A 511 -11.06 2.38 44.39
C SER A 511 -10.84 1.20 45.34
N PRO A 512 -10.96 -0.06 44.90
CA PRO A 512 -10.64 -1.22 45.73
C PRO A 512 -9.25 -1.08 46.36
N GLY A 513 -9.18 -1.09 47.70
CA GLY A 513 -7.93 -0.96 48.46
C GLY A 513 -7.36 0.46 48.60
N ASN A 514 -7.89 1.47 47.89
CA ASN A 514 -7.42 2.85 47.99
C ASN A 514 -8.40 3.71 48.78
N VAL A 515 -7.96 4.10 49.97
CA VAL A 515 -8.73 4.88 50.92
C VAL A 515 -7.97 6.16 51.22
N VAL A 516 -8.64 7.30 51.12
CA VAL A 516 -8.08 8.62 51.44
C VAL A 516 -8.90 9.29 52.52
N ARG A 517 -8.29 10.23 53.25
CA ARG A 517 -9.02 11.05 54.22
C ARG A 517 -9.26 12.44 53.64
N ALA A 518 -10.52 12.81 53.42
CA ALA A 518 -10.91 14.09 52.82
C ALA A 518 -11.18 15.15 53.91
N TYR A 519 -10.12 15.58 54.61
CA TYR A 519 -10.23 16.32 55.88
C TYR A 519 -9.97 17.83 55.82
N GLN A 520 -9.53 18.42 54.70
CA GLN A 520 -9.03 19.80 54.69
C GLN A 520 -10.06 20.87 54.25
N ASP A 521 -9.95 22.05 54.88
CA ASP A 521 -10.41 23.41 54.52
C ASP A 521 -11.55 23.57 53.51
N GLY A 522 -12.79 23.26 53.92
CA GLY A 522 -14.02 23.64 53.21
C GLY A 522 -14.25 22.98 51.84
N SER A 523 -13.24 22.34 51.25
CA SER A 523 -13.30 21.72 49.93
C SER A 523 -12.36 20.53 49.80
N ALA A 524 -12.73 19.56 48.99
CA ALA A 524 -11.90 18.39 48.71
C ALA A 524 -12.03 18.00 47.24
N THR A 525 -10.89 17.70 46.61
CA THR A 525 -10.85 17.20 45.23
C THR A 525 -10.42 15.75 45.25
N LEU A 526 -11.23 14.87 44.66
CA LEU A 526 -11.04 13.42 44.69
C LEU A 526 -11.15 12.86 43.28
N ILE A 527 -10.27 11.94 42.92
CA ILE A 527 -10.34 11.18 41.66
C ILE A 527 -10.68 9.74 42.04
N SER A 528 -11.80 9.23 41.50
CA SER A 528 -12.33 7.93 41.89
C SER A 528 -12.57 7.04 40.68
N SER A 529 -12.23 5.75 40.79
CA SER A 529 -12.49 4.75 39.74
C SER A 529 -13.87 4.08 39.87
N GLN A 530 -14.65 4.49 40.87
CA GLN A 530 -16.01 4.01 41.17
C GLN A 530 -16.83 5.14 41.81
N THR A 531 -18.11 4.93 42.09
CA THR A 531 -18.86 5.83 42.99
C THR A 531 -18.22 5.76 44.38
N PRO A 532 -17.68 6.87 44.93
CA PRO A 532 -17.00 6.81 46.23
C PRO A 532 -17.96 6.44 47.37
N THR A 533 -17.43 5.77 48.38
CA THR A 533 -18.11 5.56 49.66
C THR A 533 -17.29 6.15 50.80
N TYR A 534 -17.93 6.52 51.90
CA TYR A 534 -17.26 7.05 53.08
C TYR A 534 -17.66 6.27 54.34
N THR A 535 -16.73 6.09 55.28
CA THR A 535 -16.92 5.25 56.47
C THR A 535 -17.73 5.91 57.58
N SER A 536 -17.67 7.24 57.68
CA SER A 536 -18.44 8.03 58.65
C SER A 536 -18.41 9.51 58.26
N GLY A 537 -19.49 10.24 58.55
CA GLY A 537 -19.46 11.70 58.61
C GLY A 537 -19.11 12.18 60.02
N GLU A 538 -18.47 13.33 60.16
CA GLU A 538 -18.18 13.93 61.49
C GLU A 538 -19.42 14.57 62.12
N ALA A 539 -20.37 15.00 61.28
CA ALA A 539 -21.66 15.52 61.67
C ALA A 539 -22.63 15.51 60.47
N ASN A 540 -23.86 15.97 60.72
CA ASN A 540 -24.89 16.10 59.71
C ASN A 540 -24.64 17.36 58.86
N TRP A 541 -23.92 17.22 57.75
CA TRP A 541 -23.54 18.35 56.89
C TRP A 541 -24.03 18.15 55.47
N THR A 542 -24.52 19.24 54.86
CA THR A 542 -24.74 19.28 53.42
C THR A 542 -23.41 19.51 52.72
N VAL A 543 -23.01 18.55 51.89
CA VAL A 543 -21.84 18.61 51.03
C VAL A 543 -22.31 18.86 49.61
N PHE A 544 -21.83 19.94 49.00
CA PHE A 544 -22.08 20.24 47.59
C PHE A 544 -20.99 19.61 46.73
N TYR A 545 -21.33 19.20 45.53
CA TYR A 545 -20.39 18.59 44.60
C TYR A 545 -20.51 19.16 43.19
N SER A 546 -19.37 19.22 42.50
CA SER A 546 -19.25 19.26 41.05
C SER A 546 -18.58 17.97 40.60
N PHE A 547 -19.28 17.19 39.79
CA PHE A 547 -18.83 15.90 39.27
C PHE A 547 -18.50 16.02 37.80
N TYR A 548 -17.30 15.60 37.46
CA TYR A 548 -16.80 15.51 36.09
C TYR A 548 -16.56 14.05 35.77
N ALA A 549 -17.42 13.48 34.93
CA ALA A 549 -17.31 12.10 34.48
C ALA A 549 -16.00 11.96 33.71
N MET A 550 -15.10 11.15 34.24
CA MET A 550 -13.94 10.69 33.49
C MET A 550 -14.41 9.56 32.58
N GLY A 551 -13.87 9.46 31.37
CA GLY A 551 -14.31 8.52 30.33
C GLY A 551 -14.41 7.07 30.81
N SER A 552 -15.58 6.66 31.33
CA SER A 552 -15.87 5.29 31.69
C SER A 552 -16.35 4.55 30.44
N TRP A 553 -15.41 3.85 29.83
CA TRP A 553 -15.74 2.78 28.90
C TRP A 553 -16.16 1.58 29.75
N GLY A 554 -17.46 1.52 30.08
CA GLY A 554 -18.10 0.29 30.55
C GLY A 554 -17.87 -0.86 29.60
#